data_AF-A0A2G9XP70-F1
#
_entry.id   AF-A0A2G9XP70-F1
#
_cell.length_a   1.000
_cell.length_b   1.000
_cell.length_c   1.000
_cell.angle_alpha   90.00
_cell.angle_beta   90.00
_cell.angle_gamma   90.00
#
_symmetry.space_group_name_H-M   'P 1'
#
loop_
_entity.id
_entity.type
_entity.pdbx_description
1 polymer ?
#
loop_
_entity_poly.entity_id
_entity_poly.type
_entity_poly.pdbx_seq_one_letter_code
_entity_poly.pdbx_strand_id
1 'polypeptide(L)'
;MTDDRFIRFPAEVKDLFWDCDVKGLKWGRDQDMIIARILTHGGLHALKWLRSLVSDRELREWILRRSGAGMNPQRLRFWEVILDLPHRRVNDWLYSERNDIWYRRNAP
;
A
#
# COMPACT_ATOMS: atom_id res chain seq x y z
N MET A 1 -16.79 3.73 13.07
CA MET A 1 -16.44 3.04 14.33
C MET A 1 -14.95 2.75 14.25
N THR A 2 -14.12 3.64 14.80
CA THR A 2 -12.66 3.57 14.65
C THR A 2 -12.14 2.54 15.65
N ASP A 3 -11.58 1.45 15.14
CA ASP A 3 -10.98 0.40 15.96
C ASP A 3 -9.61 0.87 16.46
N ASP A 4 -9.59 1.52 17.62
CA ASP A 4 -8.38 2.15 18.20
C ASP A 4 -7.53 1.16 19.02
N ARG A 5 -7.56 -0.12 18.64
CA ARG A 5 -6.76 -1.16 19.29
C ARG A 5 -5.27 -1.00 18.98
N PHE A 6 -4.46 -1.21 20.00
CA PHE A 6 -3.02 -1.40 19.84
C PHE A 6 -2.75 -2.69 19.08
N ILE A 7 -1.88 -2.60 18.07
CA ILE A 7 -1.48 -3.74 17.27
C ILE A 7 -0.18 -4.32 17.78
N ARG A 8 -0.15 -5.64 17.96
CA ARG A 8 1.11 -6.38 18.07
C ARG A 8 1.63 -6.71 16.67
N PHE A 9 2.68 -6.00 16.28
CA PHE A 9 3.41 -6.29 15.06
C PHE A 9 4.30 -7.54 15.22
N PRO A 10 4.27 -8.49 14.26
CA PRO A 10 5.32 -9.48 14.08
C PRO A 10 6.68 -8.80 13.85
N ALA A 11 7.78 -9.52 14.11
CA ALA A 11 9.13 -8.96 13.97
C ALA A 11 9.39 -8.42 12.56
N GLU A 12 9.01 -9.18 11.54
CA GLU A 12 9.19 -8.87 10.12
C GLU A 12 8.37 -7.65 9.67
N VAL A 13 7.28 -7.35 10.38
CA VAL A 13 6.49 -6.15 10.13
C VAL A 13 7.11 -4.95 10.83
N LYS A 14 7.65 -5.11 12.05
CA LYS A 14 8.33 -4.03 12.78
C LYS A 14 9.52 -3.47 11.99
N ASP A 15 10.27 -4.33 11.30
CA ASP A 15 11.42 -3.90 10.50
C ASP A 15 11.05 -2.95 9.35
N LEU A 16 9.78 -2.96 8.90
CA LEU A 16 9.28 -2.04 7.88
C LEU A 16 9.07 -0.60 8.41
N PHE A 17 9.07 -0.42 9.73
CA PHE A 17 8.79 0.85 10.43
C PHE A 17 10.02 1.36 11.18
N TRP A 18 11.20 1.24 10.57
CA TRP A 18 12.47 1.71 11.14
C TRP A 18 12.49 3.22 11.45
N ASP A 19 11.60 4.00 10.84
CA ASP A 19 11.45 5.44 11.00
C ASP A 19 10.31 5.85 11.96
N CYS A 20 9.61 4.90 12.57
CA CYS A 20 8.43 5.15 13.39
C CYS A 20 8.52 4.49 14.78
N ASP A 21 7.93 5.11 15.80
CA ASP A 21 7.72 4.43 17.07
C ASP A 21 6.58 3.41 16.98
N VAL A 22 6.93 2.16 16.65
CA VAL A 22 6.01 1.01 16.57
C VAL A 22 5.21 0.76 17.85
N LYS A 23 5.65 1.24 19.02
CA LYS A 23 4.90 1.07 20.28
C LYS A 23 3.69 2.01 20.38
N GLY A 24 3.74 3.13 19.67
CA GLY A 24 2.67 4.13 19.64
C GLY A 24 1.69 3.99 18.47
N LEU A 25 1.93 3.04 17.56
CA LEU A 25 1.07 2.83 16.39
C LEU A 25 -0.27 2.21 16.79
N LYS A 26 -1.34 2.86 16.34
CA LYS A 26 -2.72 2.41 16.56
C LYS A 26 -3.37 2.11 15.22
N TRP A 27 -4.11 1.01 15.14
CA TRP A 27 -4.75 0.63 13.89
C TRP A 27 -5.69 1.73 13.39
N GLY A 28 -6.64 2.16 14.21
CA GLY A 28 -7.64 3.14 13.80
C GLY A 28 -7.10 4.47 13.28
N ARG A 29 -5.93 4.92 13.77
CA ARG A 29 -5.29 6.16 13.32
C ARG A 29 -4.30 5.94 12.18
N ASP A 30 -3.50 4.88 12.26
CA ASP A 30 -2.30 4.71 11.44
C ASP A 30 -2.47 3.63 10.35
N GLN A 31 -3.66 3.04 10.21
CA GLN A 31 -3.98 1.97 9.26
C GLN A 31 -3.53 2.28 7.83
N ASP A 32 -3.76 3.51 7.37
CA ASP A 32 -3.40 3.92 6.01
C ASP A 32 -1.89 3.89 5.77
N MET A 33 -1.11 4.39 6.72
CA MET A 33 0.35 4.32 6.66
C MET A 33 0.83 2.88 6.72
N ILE A 34 0.23 2.06 7.59
CA ILE A 34 0.59 0.65 7.76
C ILE A 34 0.34 -0.14 6.47
N ILE A 35 -0.85 0.01 5.89
CA ILE A 35 -1.22 -0.62 4.61
C ILE A 35 -0.26 -0.18 3.52
N ALA A 36 -0.03 1.13 3.35
CA ALA A 36 0.88 1.65 2.34
C ALA A 36 2.29 1.06 2.49
N ARG A 37 2.85 1.07 3.70
CA ARG A 37 4.21 0.55 3.97
C ARG A 37 4.31 -0.93 3.65
N ILE A 38 3.33 -1.75 4.04
CA ILE A 38 3.35 -3.19 3.78
C ILE A 38 3.14 -3.50 2.30
N LEU A 39 2.22 -2.81 1.61
CA LEU A 39 2.01 -3.04 0.19
C LEU A 39 3.23 -2.62 -0.65
N THR A 40 4.00 -1.61 -0.21
CA THR A 40 5.17 -1.07 -0.93
C THR A 40 6.51 -1.67 -0.53
N HIS A 41 6.67 -2.18 0.70
CA HIS A 41 7.95 -2.73 1.19
C HIS A 41 7.82 -4.14 1.79
N GLY A 42 6.61 -4.56 2.18
CA GLY A 42 6.39 -5.85 2.81
C GLY A 42 6.65 -7.03 1.89
N GLY A 43 7.18 -8.10 2.51
CA GLY A 43 7.28 -9.44 1.92
C GLY A 43 6.08 -10.33 2.29
N LEU A 44 6.20 -11.63 1.99
CA LEU A 44 5.10 -12.60 2.17
C LEU A 44 4.57 -12.66 3.61
N HIS A 45 5.45 -12.59 4.61
CA HIS A 45 5.06 -12.64 6.03
C HIS A 45 4.26 -11.40 6.45
N ALA A 46 4.71 -10.20 6.08
CA ALA A 46 4.01 -8.96 6.34
C ALA A 46 2.65 -8.92 5.62
N LEU A 47 2.57 -9.47 4.41
CA LEU A 47 1.32 -9.58 3.68
C LEU A 47 0.34 -10.56 4.35
N LYS A 48 0.79 -11.76 4.75
CA LYS A 48 -0.06 -12.72 5.46
C LYS A 48 -0.64 -12.11 6.73
N TRP A 49 0.19 -11.37 7.46
CA TRP A 49 -0.26 -10.63 8.64
C TRP A 49 -1.27 -9.53 8.29
N LEU A 50 -1.03 -8.72 7.25
CA LEU A 50 -1.98 -7.70 6.83
C LEU A 50 -3.34 -8.31 6.43
N ARG A 51 -3.32 -9.44 5.72
CA ARG A 51 -4.52 -10.16 5.28
C ARG A 51 -5.30 -10.83 6.41
N SER A 52 -4.73 -10.97 7.61
CA SER A 52 -5.50 -11.40 8.78
C SER A 52 -6.28 -10.26 9.43
N LEU A 53 -5.95 -9.01 9.09
CA LEU A 53 -6.61 -7.80 9.61
C LEU A 53 -7.55 -7.15 8.58
N VAL A 54 -7.20 -7.22 7.30
CA VAL A 54 -7.90 -6.57 6.20
C VAL A 54 -8.16 -7.58 5.10
N SER A 55 -9.41 -7.66 4.65
CA SER A 55 -9.76 -8.54 3.53
C SER A 55 -9.14 -8.06 2.22
N ASP A 56 -8.91 -8.97 1.28
CA ASP A 56 -8.42 -8.64 -0.07
C ASP A 56 -9.32 -7.61 -0.77
N ARG A 57 -10.64 -7.69 -0.53
CA ARG A 57 -11.60 -6.71 -1.05
C ARG A 57 -11.32 -5.31 -0.50
N GLU A 58 -11.08 -5.19 0.80
CA GLU A 58 -10.75 -3.89 1.41
C GLU A 58 -9.39 -3.37 0.94
N LEU A 59 -8.39 -4.25 0.74
CA LEU A 59 -7.10 -3.87 0.16
C LEU A 59 -7.25 -3.41 -1.29
N ARG A 60 -8.06 -4.10 -2.09
CA ARG A 60 -8.42 -3.68 -3.45
C ARG A 60 -9.03 -2.29 -3.46
N GLU A 61 -10.07 -2.06 -2.66
CA GLU A 61 -10.73 -0.76 -2.56
C GLU A 61 -9.76 0.33 -2.05
N TRP A 62 -8.86 -0.02 -1.14
CA TRP A 62 -7.83 0.88 -0.66
C TRP A 62 -6.89 1.33 -1.78
N ILE A 63 -6.43 0.41 -2.63
CA ILE A 63 -5.56 0.73 -3.78
C ILE A 63 -6.33 1.54 -4.82
N LEU A 64 -7.58 1.16 -5.12
CA LEU A 64 -8.43 1.86 -6.09
C LEU A 64 -8.70 3.31 -5.68
N ARG A 65 -9.00 3.58 -4.39
CA ARG A 65 -9.22 4.93 -3.87
C ARG A 65 -7.98 5.82 -3.95
N ARG A 66 -6.80 5.23 -3.90
CA ARG A 66 -5.51 5.93 -3.98
C ARG A 66 -4.93 5.97 -5.39
N SER A 67 -5.61 5.41 -6.38
CA SER A 67 -5.10 5.29 -7.75
C SER A 67 -3.69 4.68 -7.81
N GLY A 68 -3.39 3.73 -6.92
CA GLY A 68 -2.07 3.10 -6.84
C GLY A 68 -0.93 3.99 -6.30
N ALA A 69 -1.23 5.16 -5.75
CA ALA A 69 -0.21 6.09 -5.24
C ALA A 69 0.72 5.45 -4.19
N GLY A 70 2.00 5.80 -4.27
CA GLY A 70 3.04 5.30 -3.35
C GLY A 70 3.56 3.89 -3.69
N MET A 71 3.19 3.33 -4.85
CA MET A 71 3.71 2.07 -5.36
C MET A 71 4.40 2.29 -6.70
N ASN A 72 5.52 1.61 -6.91
CA ASN A 72 6.17 1.60 -8.22
C ASN A 72 5.40 0.72 -9.21
N PRO A 73 5.68 0.82 -10.53
CA PRO A 73 4.97 0.06 -11.56
C PRO A 73 4.97 -1.46 -11.35
N GLN A 74 6.08 -2.03 -10.88
CA GLN A 74 6.21 -3.46 -10.65
C GLN A 74 5.31 -3.92 -9.50
N ARG A 75 5.26 -3.15 -8.41
CA ARG A 75 4.36 -3.39 -7.26
C ARG A 75 2.90 -3.30 -7.69
N LEU A 76 2.53 -2.31 -8.52
CA LEU A 76 1.16 -2.19 -9.02
C LEU A 76 0.74 -3.39 -9.87
N ARG A 77 1.61 -3.88 -10.77
CA ARG A 77 1.36 -5.10 -11.55
C ARG A 77 1.25 -6.35 -10.66
N PHE A 78 2.06 -6.43 -9.62
CA PHE A 78 1.95 -7.52 -8.66
C PHE A 78 0.58 -7.52 -7.98
N TRP A 79 0.14 -6.36 -7.46
CA TRP A 79 -1.16 -6.24 -6.81
C TRP A 79 -2.34 -6.38 -7.76
N GLU A 80 -2.18 -6.01 -9.03
CA GLU A 80 -3.15 -6.26 -10.09
C GLU A 80 -3.54 -7.74 -10.15
N VAL A 81 -2.54 -8.63 -10.16
CA VAL A 81 -2.78 -10.07 -10.21
C VAL A 81 -3.35 -10.60 -8.89
N ILE A 82 -2.76 -10.20 -7.76
CA ILE A 82 -3.12 -10.77 -6.45
C ILE A 82 -4.51 -10.33 -5.97
N LEU A 83 -4.91 -9.09 -6.28
CA LEU A 83 -6.18 -8.49 -5.83
C LEU A 83 -7.18 -8.30 -6.98
N ASP A 84 -6.87 -8.82 -8.16
CA ASP A 84 -7.68 -8.73 -9.38
C ASP A 84 -8.03 -7.27 -9.75
N LEU A 85 -7.07 -6.35 -9.60
CA LEU A 85 -7.33 -4.93 -9.88
C LEU A 85 -7.73 -4.74 -11.36
N PRO A 86 -8.64 -3.80 -11.69
CA PRO A 86 -9.06 -3.59 -13.07
C PRO A 86 -7.87 -3.18 -13.96
N HIS A 87 -7.49 -4.05 -14.91
CA HIS A 87 -6.35 -3.85 -15.80
C HIS A 87 -6.33 -2.46 -16.47
N ARG A 88 -7.48 -1.98 -16.93
CA ARG A 88 -7.61 -0.64 -17.53
C ARG A 88 -7.20 0.47 -16.57
N ARG A 89 -7.69 0.44 -15.32
CA ARG A 89 -7.34 1.46 -14.32
C ARG A 89 -5.87 1.42 -13.96
N VAL A 90 -5.30 0.22 -13.80
CA VAL A 90 -3.86 0.07 -13.53
C VAL A 90 -3.04 0.65 -14.67
N ASN A 91 -3.40 0.36 -15.92
CA ASN A 91 -2.74 0.96 -17.08
C ASN A 91 -2.83 2.49 -17.05
N ASP A 92 -4.01 3.05 -16.83
CA ASP A 92 -4.21 4.51 -16.80
C ASP A 92 -3.28 5.19 -15.79
N TRP A 93 -3.14 4.62 -14.59
CA TRP A 93 -2.24 5.14 -13.55
C TRP A 93 -0.76 5.07 -13.96
N LEU A 94 -0.35 3.95 -14.57
CA LEU A 94 1.03 3.78 -15.06
C LEU A 94 1.34 4.72 -16.23
N TYR A 95 0.35 5.02 -17.08
CA TYR A 95 0.50 5.97 -18.18
C TYR A 95 0.57 7.41 -17.66
N SER A 96 -0.29 7.81 -16.71
CA SER A 96 -0.24 9.16 -16.12
C SER A 96 1.09 9.43 -15.43
N GLU A 97 1.64 8.47 -14.69
CA GLU A 97 2.93 8.64 -14.00
C GLU A 97 4.10 8.80 -15.00
N ARG A 98 4.08 8.05 -16.11
CA ARG A 98 5.09 8.19 -17.18
C ARG A 98 5.01 9.54 -17.87
N ASN A 99 3.80 10.03 -18.13
CA ASN A 99 3.58 11.33 -18.75
C ASN A 99 4.00 12.48 -17.83
N ASP A 100 3.77 12.37 -16.52
CA ASP A 100 4.22 13.36 -15.53
C ASP A 100 5.76 13.48 -15.49
N ILE A 101 6.49 12.36 -15.59
CA ILE A 101 7.95 12.37 -15.62
C ILE A 101 8.46 13.07 -16.90
N TRP A 102 7.84 12.78 -18.05
CA TRP A 102 8.20 13.42 -19.31
C TRP A 102 7.85 14.91 -19.34
N TYR A 103 6.71 15.28 -18.75
CA TYR A 103 6.28 16.67 -18.59
C TYR A 103 7.22 17.46 -17.66
N ARG A 104 7.62 16.90 -16.51
CA ARG A 104 8.57 17.55 -15.58
C ARG A 104 9.97 17.74 -16.16
N ARG A 105 10.40 16.89 -17.09
CA ARG A 105 11.71 17.02 -17.75
C ARG A 105 11.75 18.11 -18.82
N ASN A 106 10.60 18.46 -19.39
CA ASN A 106 10.47 19.47 -20.44
C ASN A 106 9.71 20.72 -19.95
N ALA A 107 9.54 20.88 -18.63
CA ALA A 107 8.96 22.10 -18.07
C ALA A 107 9.95 23.28 -18.31
N PRO A 108 9.52 24.38 -18.93
CA PRO A 108 10.36 25.54 -19.24
C PRO A 108 10.87 26.27 -18.01
#